data_AF-A0A936AYU1-F1
#
_entry.id   AF-A0A936AYU1-F1
#
_cell.length_a   1.000
_cell.length_b   1.000
_cell.length_c   1.000
_cell.angle_alpha   90.00
_cell.angle_beta   90.00
_cell.angle_gamma   90.00
#
_symmetry.space_group_name_H-M   'P 1'
#
loop_
_entity.id
_entity.type
_entity.pdbx_description
1 polymer ?
#
loop_
_entity_poly.entity_id
_entity_poly.type
_entity_poly.pdbx_seq_one_letter_code
_entity_poly.pdbx_strand_id
1 'polypeptide(L)'
;MNFDLVSLLMGLGTGVLIMLVLFTWSRGGIHRAEAQALRGELAAVQASAAQKQAEANTQMSHLQGQVAEANGRISTLHSQLEEATGQIGTLQQALAESQAQQAAPAPEAPAAPAELVAEPAPAAVASADAPPVAAVAALPTTTGQPQDLKIINGIGGNYEKRLNKAGILNFAQLAAQTAAQLHDIIKPQGWQTLDFGTWIEEARLFATNPALLTGRIVELPNLNAIEAQQLFAAGIRSLADLAAQSEEHLRELITPTDPAKFNPAEWVADAKRLLG
;
A
#
# COMPACT_ATOMS: atom_id res chain seq x y z
N MET A 1 97.40 -11.78 36.80
CA MET A 1 96.81 -12.01 35.47
C MET A 1 95.29 -12.18 35.62
N ASN A 2 94.60 -11.18 36.21
CA ASN A 2 93.18 -11.30 36.64
C ASN A 2 92.26 -10.25 35.98
N PHE A 3 92.78 -9.42 35.07
CA PHE A 3 92.03 -8.34 34.42
C PHE A 3 91.20 -8.80 33.21
N ASP A 4 91.51 -9.96 32.62
CA ASP A 4 90.83 -10.44 31.40
C ASP A 4 89.44 -11.04 31.67
N LEU A 5 89.24 -11.77 32.77
CA LEU A 5 87.98 -12.47 33.01
C LEU A 5 86.82 -11.52 33.37
N VAL A 6 87.11 -10.45 34.11
CA VAL A 6 86.10 -9.46 34.53
C VAL A 6 85.71 -8.53 33.37
N SER A 7 86.66 -8.14 32.52
CA SER A 7 86.38 -7.38 31.30
C SER A 7 85.57 -8.19 30.27
N LEU A 8 85.85 -9.49 30.15
CA LEU A 8 85.08 -10.39 29.27
C LEU A 8 83.62 -10.55 29.74
N LEU A 9 83.40 -10.66 31.06
CA LEU A 9 82.06 -10.78 31.66
C LEU A 9 81.25 -9.47 31.57
N MET A 10 81.90 -8.32 31.75
CA MET A 10 81.31 -6.99 31.53
C MET A 10 80.95 -6.74 30.05
N GLY A 11 81.80 -7.19 29.12
CA GLY A 11 81.54 -7.10 27.66
C GLY A 11 80.35 -7.95 27.21
N LEU A 12 80.20 -9.15 27.78
CA LEU A 12 79.05 -10.01 27.50
C LEU A 12 77.73 -9.43 28.05
N GLY A 13 77.74 -8.87 29.27
CA GLY A 13 76.55 -8.25 29.86
C GLY A 13 76.05 -7.03 29.09
N THR A 14 76.97 -6.18 28.61
CA THR A 14 76.64 -5.01 27.77
C THR A 14 76.13 -5.42 26.39
N GLY A 15 76.70 -6.46 25.77
CA GLY A 15 76.22 -7.02 24.51
C GLY A 15 74.79 -7.55 24.59
N VAL A 16 74.42 -8.28 25.65
CA VAL A 16 73.06 -8.78 25.88
C VAL A 16 72.06 -7.63 26.08
N LEU A 17 72.46 -6.58 26.80
CA LEU A 17 71.61 -5.42 27.06
C LEU A 17 71.35 -4.61 25.79
N ILE A 18 72.37 -4.43 24.94
CA ILE A 18 72.22 -3.82 23.61
C ILE A 18 71.30 -4.68 22.74
N MET A 19 71.44 -6.01 22.76
CA MET A 19 70.56 -6.89 21.99
C MET A 19 69.11 -6.84 22.46
N LEU A 20 68.86 -6.75 23.76
CA LEU A 20 67.51 -6.56 24.32
C LEU A 20 66.91 -5.20 23.93
N VAL A 21 67.71 -4.12 23.94
CA VAL A 21 67.27 -2.80 23.48
C VAL A 21 66.97 -2.81 21.98
N LEU A 22 67.82 -3.43 21.15
CA LEU A 22 67.57 -3.56 19.71
C LEU A 22 66.37 -4.45 19.42
N PHE A 23 66.17 -5.53 20.17
CA PHE A 23 65.03 -6.42 20.04
C PHE A 23 63.72 -5.73 20.45
N THR A 24 63.70 -4.99 21.56
CA THR A 24 62.52 -4.21 21.98
C THR A 24 62.24 -3.03 21.05
N TRP A 25 63.28 -2.39 20.50
CA TRP A 25 63.14 -1.34 19.49
C TRP A 25 62.59 -1.90 18.16
N SER A 26 63.11 -3.04 17.70
CA SER A 26 62.65 -3.74 16.50
C SER A 26 61.19 -4.21 16.64
N ARG A 27 60.85 -4.85 17.77
CA ARG A 27 59.49 -5.31 18.07
C ARG A 27 58.51 -4.15 18.21
N GLY A 28 58.93 -3.04 18.82
CA GLY A 28 58.15 -1.80 18.86
C GLY A 28 57.91 -1.16 17.49
N GLY A 29 58.87 -1.28 16.57
CA GLY A 29 58.72 -0.84 15.17
C GLY A 29 57.63 -1.61 14.41
N ILE A 30 57.58 -2.93 14.58
CA ILE A 30 56.57 -3.79 13.95
C ILE A 30 55.16 -3.42 14.43
N HIS A 31 54.96 -3.28 15.75
CA HIS A 31 53.67 -2.87 16.30
C HIS A 31 53.23 -1.45 15.89
N ARG A 32 54.18 -0.53 15.68
CA ARG A 32 53.87 0.81 15.15
C ARG A 32 53.42 0.73 13.69
N ALA A 33 54.02 -0.14 12.89
CA ALA A 33 53.62 -0.36 11.50
C ALA A 33 52.22 -0.98 11.41
N GLU A 34 51.93 -2.01 12.22
CA GLU A 34 50.58 -2.60 12.34
C GLU A 34 49.53 -1.56 12.78
N ALA A 35 49.86 -0.74 13.78
CA ALA A 35 48.96 0.32 14.25
C ALA A 35 48.78 1.45 13.22
N GLN A 36 49.73 1.67 12.31
CA GLN A 36 49.57 2.58 11.18
C GLN A 36 48.70 1.97 10.09
N ALA A 37 48.88 0.68 9.79
CA ALA A 37 48.07 -0.04 8.82
C ALA A 37 46.58 -0.08 9.24
N LEU A 38 46.30 -0.47 10.49
CA LEU A 38 44.94 -0.48 11.03
C LEU A 38 44.29 0.90 11.05
N ARG A 39 45.06 1.96 11.35
CA ARG A 39 44.57 3.35 11.24
C ARG A 39 44.26 3.73 9.79
N GLY A 40 45.06 3.28 8.84
CA GLY A 40 44.81 3.46 7.41
C GLY A 40 43.53 2.78 6.96
N GLU A 41 43.31 1.52 7.36
CA GLU A 41 42.07 0.79 7.08
C GLU A 41 40.85 1.47 7.73
N LEU A 42 40.96 1.90 8.99
CA LEU A 42 39.88 2.62 9.66
C LEU A 42 39.54 3.93 8.93
N ALA A 43 40.56 4.70 8.52
CA ALA A 43 40.35 5.92 7.75
C ALA A 43 39.70 5.65 6.38
N ALA A 44 40.09 4.57 5.70
CA ALA A 44 39.48 4.17 4.43
C ALA A 44 38.01 3.75 4.61
N VAL A 45 37.69 2.99 5.65
CA VAL A 45 36.31 2.60 5.99
C VAL A 45 35.48 3.83 6.34
N GLN A 46 36.02 4.76 7.13
CA GLN A 46 35.34 6.02 7.47
C GLN A 46 35.08 6.88 6.23
N ALA A 47 36.04 6.98 5.32
CA ALA A 47 35.87 7.70 4.05
C ALA A 47 34.79 7.06 3.19
N SER A 48 34.76 5.73 3.08
CA SER A 48 33.70 5.00 2.35
C SER A 48 32.34 5.20 3.00
N ALA A 49 32.25 5.17 4.33
CA ALA A 49 31.00 5.42 5.06
C ALA A 49 30.50 6.86 4.84
N ALA A 50 31.41 7.85 4.90
CA ALA A 50 31.08 9.25 4.63
C ALA A 50 30.60 9.46 3.18
N GLN A 51 31.23 8.79 2.21
CA GLN A 51 30.80 8.82 0.81
C GLN A 51 29.40 8.23 0.65
N LYS A 52 29.13 7.04 1.21
CA LYS A 52 27.80 6.42 1.18
C LYS A 52 26.76 7.30 1.84
N GLN A 53 27.10 7.98 2.94
CA GLN A 53 26.20 8.92 3.60
C GLN A 53 25.90 10.14 2.70
N ALA A 54 26.91 10.67 2.00
CA ALA A 54 26.72 11.78 1.07
C ALA A 54 25.86 11.38 -0.14
N GLU A 55 26.07 10.19 -0.69
CA GLU A 55 25.26 9.61 -1.76
C GLU A 55 23.80 9.42 -1.31
N ALA A 56 23.58 8.84 -0.13
CA ALA A 56 22.25 8.67 0.45
C ALA A 56 21.54 10.02 0.69
N ASN A 57 22.25 11.02 1.21
CA ASN A 57 21.71 12.37 1.39
C ASN A 57 21.32 13.02 0.05
N THR A 58 22.12 12.81 -1.00
CA THR A 58 21.83 13.30 -2.35
C THR A 58 20.59 12.62 -2.93
N GLN A 59 20.46 11.29 -2.76
CA GLN A 59 19.27 10.54 -3.17
C GLN A 59 18.02 11.02 -2.42
N MET A 60 18.12 11.27 -1.12
CA MET A 60 17.01 11.77 -0.32
C MET A 60 16.55 13.15 -0.81
N SER A 61 17.49 14.06 -1.10
CA SER A 61 17.17 15.37 -1.68
C SER A 61 16.51 15.23 -3.06
N HIS A 62 16.96 14.27 -3.88
CA HIS A 62 16.37 14.02 -5.20
C HIS A 62 14.94 13.50 -5.08
N LEU A 63 14.70 12.50 -4.24
CA LEU A 63 13.37 11.95 -3.98
C LEU A 63 12.41 12.99 -3.39
N GLN A 64 12.89 13.83 -2.48
CA GLN A 64 12.11 14.96 -1.95
C GLN A 64 11.72 15.95 -3.05
N GLY A 65 12.62 16.23 -4.00
CA GLY A 65 12.32 17.03 -5.19
C GLY A 65 11.25 16.39 -6.08
N GLN A 66 11.32 15.08 -6.31
CA GLN A 66 10.30 14.35 -7.07
C GLN A 66 8.92 14.39 -6.40
N VAL A 67 8.87 14.28 -5.07
CA VAL A 67 7.63 14.41 -4.30
C VAL A 67 7.06 15.82 -4.41
N ALA A 68 7.90 16.86 -4.29
CA ALA A 68 7.47 18.25 -4.45
C ALA A 68 6.92 18.52 -5.85
N GLU A 69 7.58 17.99 -6.89
CA GLU A 69 7.11 18.10 -8.27
C GLU A 69 5.79 17.34 -8.50
N ALA A 70 5.66 16.12 -7.98
CA ALA A 70 4.43 15.34 -8.04
C ALA A 70 3.27 16.07 -7.36
N ASN A 71 3.51 16.67 -6.19
CA ASN A 71 2.51 17.48 -5.50
C ASN A 71 2.11 18.72 -6.32
N GLY A 72 3.06 19.37 -6.98
CA GLY A 72 2.77 20.45 -7.93
C GLY A 72 1.87 20.00 -9.07
N ARG A 73 2.17 18.85 -9.71
CA ARG A 73 1.33 18.27 -10.77
C ARG A 73 -0.07 17.93 -10.27
N ILE A 74 -0.19 17.34 -9.07
CA ILE A 74 -1.48 17.03 -8.44
C ILE A 74 -2.29 18.31 -8.24
N SER A 75 -1.67 19.39 -7.76
CA SER A 75 -2.34 20.69 -7.58
C SER A 75 -2.84 21.27 -8.90
N THR A 76 -2.02 21.20 -9.96
CA THR A 76 -2.42 21.66 -11.30
C THR A 76 -3.59 20.84 -11.86
N LEU A 77 -3.54 19.52 -11.72
CA LEU A 77 -4.63 18.63 -12.15
C LEU A 77 -5.93 18.89 -11.39
N HIS A 78 -5.86 19.18 -10.09
CA HIS A 78 -7.03 19.58 -9.30
C HIS A 78 -7.65 20.87 -9.83
N SER A 79 -6.84 21.90 -10.11
CA SER A 79 -7.31 23.17 -10.69
C SER A 79 -7.98 22.94 -12.06
N GLN A 80 -7.38 22.13 -12.92
CA GLN A 80 -7.95 21.77 -14.22
C GLN A 80 -9.27 21.00 -14.09
N LEU A 81 -9.39 20.12 -13.09
CA LEU A 81 -10.61 19.36 -12.83
C LEU A 81 -11.73 20.26 -12.32
N GLU A 82 -11.41 21.23 -11.45
CA GLU A 82 -12.36 22.24 -10.98
C GLU A 82 -12.83 23.13 -12.12
N GLU A 83 -11.92 23.59 -12.98
CA GLU A 83 -12.24 24.37 -14.17
C GLU A 83 -13.13 23.59 -15.15
N ALA A 84 -12.77 22.34 -15.46
CA ALA A 84 -13.57 21.47 -16.32
C ALA A 84 -14.96 21.21 -15.75
N THR A 85 -15.07 21.03 -14.43
CA THR A 85 -16.35 20.87 -13.73
C THR A 85 -17.20 22.14 -13.86
N GLY A 86 -16.59 23.32 -13.71
CA GLY A 86 -17.24 24.61 -13.95
C GLY A 86 -17.73 24.78 -15.39
N GLN A 87 -16.92 24.41 -16.38
CA GLN A 87 -17.30 24.43 -17.80
C GLN A 87 -18.47 23.49 -18.10
N ILE A 88 -18.50 22.30 -17.50
CA ILE A 88 -19.65 21.38 -17.64
C ILE A 88 -20.92 22.03 -17.07
N GLY A 89 -20.83 22.69 -15.91
CA GLY A 89 -21.96 23.39 -15.30
C GLY A 89 -22.52 24.52 -16.18
N THR A 90 -21.65 25.34 -16.78
CA THR A 90 -22.10 26.43 -17.68
C THR A 90 -22.71 25.90 -18.97
N LEU A 91 -22.15 24.84 -19.55
CA LEU A 91 -22.72 24.18 -20.73
C LEU A 91 -24.08 23.54 -20.43
N GLN A 92 -24.24 22.91 -19.27
CA GLN A 92 -25.53 22.37 -18.84
C GLN A 92 -26.58 23.46 -18.65
N GLN A 93 -26.21 24.60 -18.06
CA GLN A 93 -27.11 25.74 -17.91
C GLN A 93 -27.51 26.33 -19.28
N ALA A 94 -26.56 26.52 -20.19
CA ALA A 94 -26.86 26.99 -21.54
C ALA A 94 -27.77 26.02 -22.30
N LEU A 95 -27.59 24.72 -22.11
CA LEU A 95 -28.47 23.69 -22.69
C LEU A 95 -29.88 23.77 -22.09
N ALA A 96 -30.02 23.96 -20.77
CA ALA A 96 -31.30 24.12 -20.11
C ALA A 96 -32.03 25.39 -20.56
N GLU A 97 -31.32 26.51 -20.73
CA GLU A 97 -31.87 27.77 -21.26
C GLU A 97 -32.33 27.62 -22.71
N SER A 98 -31.53 26.94 -23.56
CA SER A 98 -31.91 26.63 -24.95
C SER A 98 -33.13 25.71 -25.03
N GLN A 99 -33.21 24.71 -24.16
CA GLN A 99 -34.38 23.82 -24.07
C GLN A 99 -35.63 24.57 -23.57
N ALA A 100 -35.50 25.47 -22.59
CA ALA A 100 -36.60 26.31 -22.12
C ALA A 100 -37.11 27.25 -23.22
N GLN A 101 -36.22 27.77 -24.07
CA GLN A 101 -36.60 28.59 -25.23
C GLN A 101 -37.23 27.77 -26.37
N GLN A 102 -36.87 26.50 -26.54
CA GLN A 102 -37.56 25.58 -27.46
C GLN A 102 -38.89 25.04 -26.90
N ALA A 103 -39.06 25.02 -25.58
CA ALA A 103 -40.30 24.64 -24.91
C ALA A 103 -41.29 25.81 -24.72
N ALA A 104 -40.93 27.03 -25.13
CA ALA A 104 -41.88 28.12 -25.23
C ALA A 104 -42.97 27.76 -26.25
N PRO A 105 -44.26 27.77 -25.87
CA PRO A 105 -45.32 27.27 -26.72
C PRO A 105 -45.43 28.16 -27.97
N ALA A 106 -45.44 27.53 -29.14
CA ALA A 106 -46.02 28.14 -30.33
C ALA A 106 -47.43 28.64 -29.94
N PRO A 107 -47.81 29.87 -30.32
CA PRO A 107 -49.10 30.43 -29.92
C PRO A 107 -50.23 29.50 -30.34
N GLU A 108 -50.91 29.00 -29.34
CA GLU A 108 -52.13 28.20 -29.44
C GLU A 108 -53.17 29.02 -30.21
N ALA A 109 -53.44 28.59 -31.44
CA ALA A 109 -54.63 28.99 -32.17
C ALA A 109 -55.87 28.55 -31.35
N PRO A 110 -56.93 29.36 -31.28
CA PRO A 110 -57.98 29.22 -30.27
C PRO A 110 -58.72 27.87 -30.40
N ALA A 111 -58.78 27.14 -29.29
CA ALA A 111 -59.54 25.92 -29.13
C ALA A 111 -61.05 26.18 -29.30
N ALA A 112 -61.66 25.52 -30.28
CA ALA A 112 -63.10 25.29 -30.33
C ALA A 112 -63.44 24.06 -29.45
N PRO A 113 -64.52 24.11 -28.63
CA PRO A 113 -64.87 23.02 -27.73
C PRO A 113 -65.69 21.92 -28.44
N ALA A 114 -65.24 20.67 -28.36
CA ALA A 114 -66.07 19.49 -28.66
C ALA A 114 -65.53 18.24 -27.94
N GLU A 115 -65.91 18.13 -26.68
CA GLU A 115 -66.39 16.94 -25.97
C GLU A 115 -66.61 15.66 -26.82
N LEU A 116 -66.08 14.50 -26.40
CA LEU A 116 -66.69 13.15 -26.46
C LEU A 116 -65.80 12.05 -25.82
N VAL A 117 -66.06 11.77 -24.54
CA VAL A 117 -66.21 10.45 -23.85
C VAL A 117 -65.39 9.22 -24.31
N ALA A 118 -64.57 8.63 -23.40
CA ALA A 118 -64.74 7.27 -22.82
C ALA A 118 -63.49 6.73 -22.07
N GLU A 119 -63.69 6.35 -20.79
CA GLU A 119 -62.82 5.62 -19.84
C GLU A 119 -62.69 4.10 -20.19
N PRO A 120 -61.74 3.29 -19.64
CA PRO A 120 -61.70 2.91 -18.21
C PRO A 120 -60.29 2.78 -17.54
N ALA A 121 -60.28 2.79 -16.19
CA ALA A 121 -59.18 2.62 -15.23
C ALA A 121 -58.50 1.22 -15.20
N PRO A 122 -57.65 0.79 -14.22
CA PRO A 122 -56.73 1.46 -13.25
C PRO A 122 -55.31 0.81 -13.16
N ALA A 123 -54.24 1.49 -12.69
CA ALA A 123 -53.05 0.81 -12.12
C ALA A 123 -52.11 1.73 -11.31
N ALA A 124 -52.11 1.51 -9.99
CA ALA A 124 -50.98 1.51 -9.06
C ALA A 124 -50.02 2.73 -8.98
N VAL A 125 -50.27 3.56 -7.97
CA VAL A 125 -49.20 4.19 -7.17
C VAL A 125 -49.15 3.52 -5.79
N ALA A 126 -47.94 3.49 -5.21
CA ALA A 126 -47.60 3.31 -3.79
C ALA A 126 -47.14 1.92 -3.27
N SER A 127 -45.83 1.73 -3.28
CA SER A 127 -44.98 1.48 -2.09
C SER A 127 -43.53 1.70 -2.56
N ALA A 128 -42.70 2.55 -1.95
CA ALA A 128 -42.36 2.50 -0.54
C ALA A 128 -42.00 3.88 0.03
N ASP A 129 -42.58 4.12 1.20
CA ASP A 129 -42.05 4.98 2.25
C ASP A 129 -40.90 4.23 2.96
N ALA A 130 -39.72 4.81 3.02
CA ALA A 130 -38.75 4.65 4.11
C ALA A 130 -37.70 5.79 4.07
N PRO A 131 -37.26 6.32 5.23
CA PRO A 131 -36.59 7.63 5.35
C PRO A 131 -35.09 7.58 5.01
N PRO A 132 -34.47 8.74 4.71
CA PRO A 132 -33.04 8.84 4.46
C PRO A 132 -32.29 8.81 5.80
N VAL A 133 -31.44 7.81 6.01
CA VAL A 133 -30.42 7.88 7.05
C VAL A 133 -29.03 7.74 6.45
N ALA A 134 -28.33 8.87 6.56
CA ALA A 134 -26.90 9.02 6.69
C ALA A 134 -26.03 8.65 5.47
N ALA A 135 -25.66 9.73 4.76
CA ALA A 135 -24.33 9.97 4.24
C ALA A 135 -23.24 9.04 4.81
N VAL A 136 -22.79 8.10 3.99
CA VAL A 136 -21.38 7.68 4.04
C VAL A 136 -20.68 8.56 3.01
N ALA A 137 -19.70 9.30 3.51
CA ALA A 137 -18.86 10.23 2.76
C ALA A 137 -18.47 9.68 1.39
N ALA A 138 -18.48 10.57 0.40
CA ALA A 138 -17.94 10.34 -0.93
C ALA A 138 -16.58 9.64 -0.82
N LEU A 139 -16.57 8.33 -1.10
CA LEU A 139 -15.35 7.59 -1.33
C LEU A 139 -14.68 8.23 -2.55
N PRO A 140 -13.36 8.51 -2.52
CA PRO A 140 -12.66 9.00 -3.70
C PRO A 140 -12.88 7.97 -4.81
N THR A 141 -13.48 8.42 -5.92
CA THR A 141 -13.66 7.61 -7.12
C THR A 141 -12.29 7.36 -7.73
N THR A 142 -11.54 6.43 -7.16
CA THR A 142 -10.39 5.87 -7.84
C THR A 142 -10.94 4.99 -8.96
N THR A 143 -10.70 5.45 -10.18
CA THR A 143 -10.56 4.68 -11.41
C THR A 143 -11.51 3.49 -11.60
N GLY A 144 -12.40 3.59 -12.59
CA GLY A 144 -13.20 2.48 -13.13
C GLY A 144 -12.39 1.35 -13.81
N GLN A 145 -11.19 1.08 -13.31
CA GLN A 145 -10.34 -0.03 -13.72
C GLN A 145 -10.82 -1.31 -13.02
N PRO A 146 -10.93 -2.43 -13.75
CA PRO A 146 -11.21 -3.74 -13.16
C PRO A 146 -10.12 -4.12 -12.15
N GLN A 147 -10.52 -4.53 -10.96
CA GLN A 147 -9.64 -5.02 -9.90
C GLN A 147 -9.89 -6.52 -9.69
N ASP A 148 -8.86 -7.23 -9.21
CA ASP A 148 -9.00 -8.65 -8.90
C ASP A 148 -9.78 -8.80 -7.58
N LEU A 149 -11.06 -9.18 -7.68
CA LEU A 149 -11.94 -9.31 -6.51
C LEU A 149 -11.68 -10.61 -5.74
N LYS A 150 -10.92 -11.56 -6.30
CA LYS A 150 -10.59 -12.83 -5.62
C LYS A 150 -9.61 -12.63 -4.47
N ILE A 151 -9.04 -11.44 -4.34
CA ILE A 151 -8.23 -11.01 -3.20
C ILE A 151 -9.06 -11.03 -1.90
N ILE A 152 -10.37 -10.83 -1.97
CA ILE A 152 -11.27 -10.91 -0.81
C ILE A 152 -11.54 -12.38 -0.46
N ASN A 153 -11.42 -12.72 0.83
CA ASN A 153 -11.60 -14.09 1.28
C ASN A 153 -13.03 -14.59 0.98
N GLY A 154 -13.13 -15.78 0.38
CA GLY A 154 -14.40 -16.39 0.00
C GLY A 154 -14.90 -16.01 -1.39
N ILE A 155 -14.33 -14.98 -2.04
CA ILE A 155 -14.64 -14.67 -3.44
C ILE A 155 -13.79 -15.54 -4.36
N GLY A 156 -14.32 -16.70 -4.72
CA GLY A 156 -13.74 -17.53 -5.79
C GLY A 156 -13.98 -16.95 -7.18
N GLY A 157 -13.22 -17.42 -8.18
CA GLY A 157 -13.32 -16.93 -9.56
C GLY A 157 -14.71 -17.11 -10.21
N ASN A 158 -15.54 -18.03 -9.72
CA ASN A 158 -16.94 -18.14 -10.17
C ASN A 158 -17.83 -17.01 -9.64
N TYR A 159 -17.59 -16.55 -8.41
CA TYR A 159 -18.32 -15.44 -7.80
C TYR A 159 -17.86 -14.11 -8.38
N GLU A 160 -16.55 -13.92 -8.57
CA GLU A 160 -16.01 -12.77 -9.28
C GLU A 160 -16.65 -12.60 -10.68
N LYS A 161 -16.75 -13.68 -11.48
CA LYS A 161 -17.44 -13.62 -12.78
C LYS A 161 -18.90 -13.17 -12.69
N ARG A 162 -19.61 -13.59 -11.64
CA ARG A 162 -21.01 -13.18 -11.41
C ARG A 162 -21.11 -11.72 -10.99
N LEU A 163 -20.21 -11.26 -10.13
CA LEU A 163 -20.10 -9.86 -9.70
C LEU A 163 -19.75 -8.95 -10.88
N ASN A 164 -18.76 -9.34 -11.69
CA ASN A 164 -18.38 -8.61 -12.90
C ASN A 164 -19.53 -8.52 -13.90
N LYS A 165 -20.30 -9.60 -14.08
CA LYS A 165 -21.50 -9.61 -14.93
C LYS A 165 -22.61 -8.69 -14.39
N ALA A 166 -22.69 -8.50 -13.09
CA ALA A 166 -23.60 -7.56 -12.44
C ALA A 166 -23.08 -6.11 -12.44
N GLY A 167 -21.90 -5.84 -13.04
CA GLY A 167 -21.32 -4.50 -13.12
C GLY A 167 -20.45 -4.11 -11.93
N ILE A 168 -20.17 -5.04 -11.01
CA ILE A 168 -19.26 -4.83 -9.88
C ILE A 168 -17.86 -5.28 -10.32
N LEU A 169 -17.03 -4.32 -10.70
CA LEU A 169 -15.70 -4.53 -11.28
C LEU A 169 -14.55 -4.15 -10.34
N ASN A 170 -14.83 -3.44 -9.24
CA ASN A 170 -13.82 -2.97 -8.30
C ASN A 170 -14.29 -3.03 -6.83
N PHE A 171 -13.34 -2.89 -5.90
CA PHE A 171 -13.60 -2.98 -4.46
C PHE A 171 -14.55 -1.88 -3.97
N ALA A 172 -14.49 -0.68 -4.53
CA ALA A 172 -15.38 0.43 -4.15
C ALA A 172 -16.84 0.12 -4.51
N GLN A 173 -17.09 -0.46 -5.69
CA GLN A 173 -18.42 -0.88 -6.13
C GLN A 173 -18.96 -2.04 -5.31
N LEU A 174 -18.10 -2.98 -4.92
CA LEU A 174 -18.46 -4.11 -4.05
C LEU A 174 -18.80 -3.62 -2.63
N ALA A 175 -18.00 -2.71 -2.07
CA ALA A 175 -18.22 -2.12 -0.75
C ALA A 175 -19.49 -1.26 -0.65
N ALA A 176 -20.00 -0.79 -1.79
CA ALA A 176 -21.24 -0.04 -1.88
C ALA A 176 -22.50 -0.94 -1.97
N GLN A 177 -22.34 -2.25 -2.17
CA GLN A 177 -23.46 -3.19 -2.19
C GLN A 177 -23.92 -3.56 -0.79
N THR A 178 -25.16 -4.03 -0.70
CA THR A 178 -25.72 -4.65 0.50
C THR A 178 -25.62 -6.17 0.46
N ALA A 179 -25.61 -6.82 1.63
CA ALA A 179 -25.60 -8.28 1.71
C ALA A 179 -26.79 -8.92 0.97
N ALA A 180 -27.96 -8.27 0.97
CA ALA A 180 -29.14 -8.72 0.23
C ALA A 180 -28.94 -8.67 -1.29
N GLN A 181 -28.34 -7.60 -1.82
CA GLN A 181 -28.01 -7.48 -3.24
C GLN A 181 -26.96 -8.51 -3.66
N LEU A 182 -25.91 -8.71 -2.86
CA LEU A 182 -24.90 -9.74 -3.13
C LEU A 182 -25.50 -11.14 -3.10
N HIS A 183 -26.41 -11.42 -2.17
CA HIS A 183 -27.14 -12.68 -2.14
C HIS A 183 -27.95 -12.91 -3.43
N ASP A 184 -28.65 -11.90 -3.94
CA ASP A 184 -29.42 -12.02 -5.19
C ASP A 184 -28.54 -12.13 -6.44
N ILE A 185 -27.37 -11.50 -6.46
CA ILE A 185 -26.41 -11.61 -7.57
C ILE A 185 -25.72 -12.99 -7.57
N ILE A 186 -25.23 -13.41 -6.40
CA ILE A 186 -24.46 -14.65 -6.26
C ILE A 186 -25.35 -15.88 -6.33
N LYS A 187 -26.55 -15.80 -5.74
CA LYS A 187 -27.51 -16.91 -5.57
C LYS A 187 -26.83 -18.15 -5.00
N PRO A 188 -26.30 -18.07 -3.76
CA PRO A 188 -25.66 -19.21 -3.12
C PRO A 188 -26.65 -20.37 -3.01
N GLN A 189 -26.14 -21.59 -3.14
CA GLN A 189 -26.94 -22.77 -2.89
C GLN A 189 -27.22 -22.90 -1.39
N GLY A 190 -28.33 -23.54 -0.98
CA GLY A 190 -28.74 -23.61 0.43
C GLY A 190 -27.74 -24.29 1.39
N TRP A 191 -26.71 -24.96 0.87
CA TRP A 191 -25.61 -25.56 1.63
C TRP A 191 -24.36 -24.66 1.72
N GLN A 192 -24.34 -23.51 1.05
CA GLN A 192 -23.19 -22.59 1.01
C GLN A 192 -23.39 -21.47 2.05
N THR A 193 -22.58 -21.49 3.10
CA THR A 193 -22.51 -20.38 4.06
C THR A 193 -21.53 -19.33 3.52
N LEU A 194 -22.05 -18.26 2.91
CA LEU A 194 -21.27 -17.11 2.48
C LEU A 194 -21.50 -15.95 3.46
N ASP A 195 -20.42 -15.35 3.93
CA ASP A 195 -20.48 -14.13 4.73
C ASP A 195 -20.30 -12.90 3.82
N PHE A 196 -21.42 -12.41 3.29
CA PHE A 196 -21.43 -11.20 2.48
C PHE A 196 -21.06 -9.95 3.29
N GLY A 197 -21.23 -9.97 4.62
CA GLY A 197 -20.84 -8.87 5.50
C GLY A 197 -19.32 -8.70 5.50
N THR A 198 -18.60 -9.80 5.69
CA THR A 198 -17.12 -9.81 5.60
C THR A 198 -16.63 -9.34 4.23
N TRP A 199 -17.29 -9.74 3.14
CA TRP A 199 -16.90 -9.31 1.80
C TRP A 199 -16.99 -7.80 1.61
N ILE A 200 -18.06 -7.18 2.12
CA ILE A 200 -18.27 -5.73 2.02
C ILE A 200 -17.24 -4.98 2.88
N GLU A 201 -16.94 -5.48 4.07
CA GLU A 201 -15.95 -4.87 4.96
C GLU A 201 -14.54 -4.95 4.40
N GLU A 202 -14.11 -6.11 3.91
CA GLU A 202 -12.81 -6.30 3.26
C GLU A 202 -12.68 -5.43 1.99
N ALA A 203 -13.73 -5.38 1.16
CA ALA A 203 -13.78 -4.51 -0.01
C ALA A 203 -13.62 -3.03 0.37
N ARG A 204 -14.25 -2.59 1.46
CA ARG A 204 -14.15 -1.21 1.94
C ARG A 204 -12.71 -0.88 2.39
N LEU A 205 -12.04 -1.82 3.05
CA LEU A 205 -10.64 -1.66 3.47
C LEU A 205 -9.72 -1.48 2.26
N PHE A 206 -9.86 -2.31 1.22
CA PHE A 206 -9.05 -2.15 0.01
C PHE A 206 -9.37 -0.88 -0.78
N ALA A 207 -10.65 -0.49 -0.82
CA ALA A 207 -11.06 0.76 -1.47
C ALA A 207 -10.52 2.01 -0.74
N THR A 208 -10.48 1.96 0.60
CA THR A 208 -10.04 3.08 1.45
C THR A 208 -8.52 3.14 1.58
N ASN A 209 -7.86 1.99 1.55
CA ASN A 209 -6.41 1.87 1.73
C ASN A 209 -5.77 1.14 0.54
N PRO A 210 -5.63 1.82 -0.63
CA PRO A 210 -5.00 1.23 -1.81
C PRO A 210 -3.52 0.89 -1.59
N ALA A 211 -2.89 1.43 -0.55
CA ALA A 211 -1.52 1.05 -0.16
C ALA A 211 -1.43 -0.43 0.27
N LEU A 212 -2.52 -1.05 0.73
CA LEU A 212 -2.55 -2.49 1.01
C LEU A 212 -2.30 -3.33 -0.24
N LEU A 213 -2.71 -2.82 -1.41
CA LEU A 213 -2.47 -3.47 -2.71
C LEU A 213 -1.04 -3.21 -3.22
N THR A 214 -0.32 -2.26 -2.63
CA THR A 214 1.05 -1.91 -3.04
C THR A 214 2.02 -2.96 -2.53
N GLY A 215 2.90 -3.47 -3.40
CA GLY A 215 3.88 -4.49 -3.00
C GLY A 215 3.32 -5.91 -2.80
N ARG A 216 2.04 -6.14 -3.14
CA ARG A 216 1.35 -7.44 -3.28
C ARG A 216 1.31 -8.37 -2.07
N ILE A 217 1.32 -7.83 -0.84
CA ILE A 217 1.11 -8.64 0.36
C ILE A 217 -0.23 -9.41 0.30
N VAL A 218 -1.26 -8.83 -0.32
CA VAL A 218 -2.62 -9.42 -0.38
C VAL A 218 -2.80 -10.53 -1.42
N GLU A 219 -1.82 -10.81 -2.27
CA GLU A 219 -1.88 -11.98 -3.16
C GLU A 219 -1.59 -13.30 -2.41
N LEU A 220 -1.21 -13.22 -1.13
CA LEU A 220 -0.90 -14.39 -0.33
C LEU A 220 -2.18 -15.20 -0.04
N PRO A 221 -2.15 -16.53 -0.26
CA PRO A 221 -3.29 -17.37 0.04
C PRO A 221 -3.62 -17.28 1.54
N ASN A 222 -4.93 -17.23 1.83
CA ASN A 222 -5.47 -17.12 3.19
C ASN A 222 -5.16 -15.83 3.96
N LEU A 223 -4.54 -14.82 3.34
CA LEU A 223 -4.41 -13.50 3.96
C LEU A 223 -5.67 -12.66 3.69
N ASN A 224 -6.33 -12.18 4.74
CA ASN A 224 -7.49 -11.28 4.59
C ASN A 224 -7.12 -9.80 4.68
N ALA A 225 -8.06 -8.91 4.34
CA ALA A 225 -7.85 -7.46 4.34
C ALA A 225 -7.51 -6.90 5.72
N ILE A 226 -8.07 -7.49 6.78
CA ILE A 226 -7.90 -7.04 8.17
C ILE A 226 -6.48 -7.37 8.64
N GLU A 227 -5.99 -8.57 8.38
CA GLU A 227 -4.64 -9.02 8.67
C GLU A 227 -3.62 -8.22 7.84
N ALA A 228 -3.90 -7.98 6.56
CA ALA A 228 -3.10 -7.09 5.72
C ALA A 228 -3.03 -5.67 6.29
N GLN A 229 -4.13 -5.15 6.83
CA GLN A 229 -4.16 -3.86 7.52
C GLN A 229 -3.33 -3.89 8.81
N GLN A 230 -3.41 -4.94 9.61
CA GLN A 230 -2.64 -5.10 10.84
C GLN A 230 -1.13 -5.18 10.55
N LEU A 231 -0.73 -5.94 9.52
CA LEU A 231 0.64 -5.96 9.00
C LEU A 231 1.12 -4.56 8.60
N PHE A 232 0.30 -3.83 7.85
CA PHE A 232 0.62 -2.48 7.43
C PHE A 232 0.76 -1.51 8.61
N ALA A 233 -0.12 -1.63 9.61
CA ALA A 233 -0.07 -0.85 10.85
C ALA A 233 1.19 -1.18 11.68
N ALA A 234 1.65 -2.43 11.64
CA ALA A 234 2.90 -2.86 12.25
C ALA A 234 4.15 -2.46 11.44
N GLY A 235 3.98 -1.76 10.30
CA GLY A 235 5.09 -1.29 9.47
C GLY A 235 5.57 -2.28 8.41
N ILE A 236 4.92 -3.44 8.28
CA ILE A 236 5.22 -4.45 7.25
C ILE A 236 4.44 -4.07 5.99
N ARG A 237 5.13 -3.47 5.01
CA ARG A 237 4.49 -2.87 3.82
C ARG A 237 4.90 -3.49 2.50
N SER A 238 5.79 -4.47 2.52
CA SER A 238 6.20 -5.21 1.33
C SER A 238 6.32 -6.71 1.59
N LEU A 239 6.28 -7.50 0.52
CA LEU A 239 6.61 -8.94 0.59
C LEU A 239 8.02 -9.16 1.17
N ALA A 240 8.97 -8.26 0.92
CA ALA A 240 10.32 -8.34 1.46
C ALA A 240 10.36 -8.15 2.98
N ASP A 241 9.61 -7.15 3.49
CA ASP A 241 9.48 -6.92 4.93
C ASP A 241 8.82 -8.12 5.61
N LEU A 242 7.78 -8.69 4.97
CA LEU A 242 7.06 -9.85 5.46
C LEU A 242 7.95 -11.11 5.46
N ALA A 243 8.71 -11.34 4.38
CA ALA A 243 9.65 -12.45 4.28
C ALA A 243 10.78 -12.40 5.32
N ALA A 244 11.11 -11.20 5.82
CA ALA A 244 12.11 -10.99 6.86
C ALA A 244 11.58 -11.24 8.28
N GLN A 245 10.26 -11.31 8.49
CA GLN A 245 9.68 -11.55 9.82
C GLN A 245 9.74 -13.01 10.25
N SER A 246 9.74 -13.24 11.56
CA SER A 246 9.54 -14.56 12.15
C SER A 246 8.05 -14.86 12.36
N GLU A 247 7.69 -16.15 12.31
CA GLU A 247 6.33 -16.60 12.59
C GLU A 247 5.83 -16.12 13.97
N GLU A 248 6.68 -16.24 14.99
CA GLU A 248 6.38 -15.83 16.36
C GLU A 248 6.06 -14.34 16.44
N HIS A 249 6.81 -13.49 15.74
CA HIS A 249 6.56 -12.05 15.71
C HIS A 249 5.24 -11.72 15.01
N LEU A 250 4.91 -12.41 13.92
CA LEU A 250 3.64 -12.22 13.24
C LEU A 250 2.44 -12.66 14.09
N ARG A 251 2.58 -13.71 14.90
CA ARG A 251 1.54 -14.15 15.85
C ARG A 251 1.32 -13.17 17.00
N GLU A 252 2.35 -12.42 17.39
CA GLU A 252 2.24 -11.40 18.44
C GLU A 252 1.57 -10.12 17.91
N LEU A 253 1.87 -9.75 16.66
CA LEU A 253 1.36 -8.52 16.05
C LEU A 253 -0.08 -8.64 15.52
N ILE A 254 -0.49 -9.83 15.11
CA ILE A 254 -1.73 -10.03 14.35
C ILE A 254 -2.76 -10.72 15.24
N THR A 255 -3.94 -10.12 15.33
CA THR A 255 -5.13 -10.74 15.88
C THR A 255 -5.94 -11.34 14.73
N PRO A 256 -5.91 -12.68 14.53
CA PRO A 256 -6.58 -13.30 13.41
C PRO A 256 -8.09 -13.27 13.57
N THR A 257 -8.80 -12.97 12.48
CA THR A 257 -10.26 -13.04 12.43
C THR A 257 -10.74 -14.49 12.46
N ASP A 258 -10.00 -15.39 11.82
CA ASP A 258 -10.26 -16.84 11.81
C ASP A 258 -9.00 -17.62 12.21
N PRO A 259 -8.90 -18.07 13.48
CA PRO A 259 -7.73 -18.80 13.97
C PRO A 259 -7.45 -20.09 13.20
N ALA A 260 -8.47 -20.70 12.56
CA ALA A 260 -8.30 -21.95 11.84
C ALA A 260 -7.60 -21.75 10.48
N LYS A 261 -7.67 -20.55 9.91
CA LYS A 261 -7.04 -20.19 8.62
C LYS A 261 -5.76 -19.38 8.79
N PHE A 262 -5.51 -18.88 9.99
CA PHE A 262 -4.33 -18.08 10.30
C PHE A 262 -3.06 -18.94 10.30
N ASN A 263 -2.23 -18.76 9.28
CA ASN A 263 -0.97 -19.49 9.13
C ASN A 263 0.18 -18.55 8.73
N PRO A 264 0.77 -17.81 9.69
CA PRO A 264 1.84 -16.86 9.39
C PRO A 264 3.12 -17.53 8.84
N ALA A 265 3.34 -18.82 9.13
CA ALA A 265 4.45 -19.58 8.56
C ALA A 265 4.32 -19.72 7.04
N GLU A 266 3.12 -20.01 6.55
CA GLU A 266 2.84 -20.07 5.11
C GLU A 266 3.02 -18.71 4.46
N TRP A 267 2.56 -17.63 5.09
CA TRP A 267 2.73 -16.28 4.54
C TRP A 267 4.19 -15.90 4.35
N VAL A 268 5.05 -16.19 5.32
CA VAL A 268 6.50 -15.94 5.19
C VAL A 268 7.12 -16.81 4.11
N ALA A 269 6.73 -18.09 4.01
CA ALA A 269 7.23 -19.02 3.01
C ALA A 269 6.79 -18.62 1.58
N ASP A 270 5.54 -18.23 1.42
CA ASP A 270 4.97 -17.77 0.15
C ASP A 270 5.54 -16.41 -0.25
N ALA A 271 5.73 -15.49 0.70
CA ALA A 271 6.40 -14.22 0.44
C ALA A 271 7.83 -14.42 -0.06
N LYS A 272 8.59 -15.36 0.53
CA LYS A 272 9.93 -15.74 0.02
C LYS A 272 9.84 -16.34 -1.38
N ARG A 273 8.89 -17.24 -1.62
CA ARG A 273 8.69 -17.87 -2.94
C ARG A 273 8.36 -16.85 -4.03
N LEU A 274 7.59 -15.82 -3.71
CA LEU A 274 7.23 -14.75 -4.65
C LEU A 274 8.39 -13.78 -4.91
N LEU A 275 9.41 -13.74 -4.05
CA LEU A 275 10.60 -12.89 -4.19
C LEU A 275 11.76 -13.55 -4.94
N GLY A 276 11.83 -14.90 -4.98
CA GLY A 276 12.88 -15.64 -5.71
C GLY A 276 13.09 -17.06 -5.21
#